data_AF-A0A1B6J1D3-F1
#
_entry.id   AF-A0A1B6J1D3-F1
#
_cell.length_a   1.000
_cell.length_b   1.000
_cell.length_c   1.000
_cell.angle_alpha   90.00
_cell.angle_beta   90.00
_cell.angle_gamma   90.00
#
_symmetry.space_group_name_H-M   'P 1'
#
loop_
_entity.id
_entity.type
_entity.pdbx_description
1 polymer ?
#
loop_
_entity_poly.entity_id
_entity_poly.type
_entity_poly.pdbx_seq_one_letter_code
_entity_poly.pdbx_strand_id
1 'polypeptide(L)'
;FTAGCLVFSIALSRGYNEASFKEDMRKLFVQLGVQKKPTVFLFTAAQVAEEGFLEMINNILMIGMIPALFNDEDKDNIIGQVRNSAKAEGYGITKESCWNYFTNKCVDNLHVVLSMSPTGDILRIRCRSFPGLVNNTCIDWMFPWPPQALYAVASRFLKDVPKIPEQFLSQIVEHVVEVHTSVGNYTKDFLIKLRRKNYLTPKHYLDFITIYLNLLEEKNNFILAQCNRLEGGMTKIAEASVQLDELNAKLAIQKVVVA
;
A
#
# COMPACT_ATOMS: atom_id res chain seq x y z
N PHE A 1 10.30 -3.54 -8.80
CA PHE A 1 9.63 -4.08 -10.00
C PHE A 1 10.03 -3.30 -11.26
N THR A 2 9.69 -2.02 -11.40
CA THR A 2 10.05 -1.20 -12.58
C THR A 2 11.56 -1.09 -12.82
N ALA A 3 12.36 -0.99 -11.76
CA ALA A 3 13.82 -0.95 -11.84
C ALA A 3 14.50 -2.33 -12.00
N GLY A 4 13.75 -3.41 -12.28
CA GLY A 4 14.30 -4.77 -12.42
C GLY A 4 14.87 -5.39 -11.12
N CYS A 5 14.84 -4.66 -10.00
CA CYS A 5 15.34 -5.13 -8.72
C CYS A 5 14.35 -6.07 -8.02
N LEU A 6 14.87 -7.10 -7.37
CA LEU A 6 14.12 -7.94 -6.44
C LEU A 6 13.84 -7.15 -5.15
N VAL A 7 12.75 -7.48 -4.46
CA VAL A 7 12.43 -6.88 -3.16
C VAL A 7 12.66 -7.93 -2.09
N PHE A 8 13.53 -7.61 -1.14
CA PHE A 8 13.76 -8.38 0.06
C PHE A 8 13.18 -7.62 1.26
N SER A 9 12.38 -8.29 2.08
CA SER A 9 11.80 -7.73 3.29
C SER A 9 11.79 -8.83 4.35
N ILE A 10 12.02 -8.46 5.61
CA ILE A 10 11.94 -9.42 6.71
C ILE A 10 10.49 -9.68 7.11
N ALA A 11 10.21 -10.89 7.55
CA ALA A 11 8.92 -11.27 8.12
C ALA A 11 9.11 -11.55 9.61
N LEU A 12 8.63 -10.64 10.46
CA LEU A 12 8.70 -10.84 11.90
C LEU A 12 7.79 -12.01 12.31
N SER A 13 8.37 -12.97 13.02
CA SER A 13 7.67 -14.08 13.65
C SER A 13 7.85 -14.02 15.17
N ARG A 14 7.05 -14.80 15.91
CA ARG A 14 7.19 -14.87 17.37
C ARG A 14 8.57 -15.42 17.73
N GLY A 15 9.37 -14.64 18.46
CA GLY A 15 10.74 -14.99 18.81
C GLY A 15 11.80 -14.58 17.78
N TYR A 16 11.44 -13.76 16.79
CA TYR A 16 12.41 -13.16 15.88
C TYR A 16 13.35 -12.21 16.65
N ASN A 17 14.64 -12.52 16.62
CA ASN A 17 15.70 -11.83 17.34
C ASN A 17 16.87 -11.47 16.40
N GLU A 18 17.95 -10.91 16.95
CA GLU A 18 19.16 -10.58 16.18
C GLU A 18 19.76 -11.76 15.41
N ALA A 19 19.70 -12.99 15.93
CA ALA A 19 20.24 -14.16 15.25
C ALA A 19 19.43 -14.49 13.98
N SER A 20 18.10 -14.43 14.07
CA SER A 20 17.20 -14.56 12.92
C SER A 20 17.43 -13.46 11.89
N PHE A 21 17.65 -12.22 12.35
CA PHE A 21 17.98 -11.10 11.46
C PHE A 21 19.32 -11.30 10.73
N LYS A 22 20.37 -11.74 11.44
CA LYS A 22 21.65 -12.08 10.81
C LYS A 22 21.51 -13.17 9.76
N GLU A 23 20.65 -14.16 10.00
CA GLU A 23 20.40 -15.21 9.03
C GLU A 23 19.70 -14.72 7.76
N ASP A 24 18.73 -13.82 7.90
CA ASP A 24 18.10 -13.15 6.76
C ASP A 24 19.09 -12.26 5.99
N MET A 25 19.98 -11.57 6.71
CA MET A 25 21.05 -10.79 6.09
C MET A 25 22.06 -11.69 5.35
N ARG A 26 22.42 -12.86 5.90
CA ARG A 26 23.27 -13.83 5.20
C ARG A 26 22.68 -14.23 3.85
N LYS A 27 21.39 -14.58 3.83
CA LYS A 27 20.67 -14.92 2.58
C LYS A 27 20.68 -13.76 1.59
N LEU A 28 20.43 -12.54 2.06
CA LEU A 28 20.48 -11.32 1.24
C LEU A 28 21.87 -11.12 0.61
N PHE A 29 22.95 -11.17 1.40
CA PHE A 29 24.32 -10.99 0.91
C PHE A 29 24.75 -12.09 -0.08
N VAL A 30 24.34 -13.35 0.13
CA VAL A 30 24.59 -14.42 -0.85
C VAL A 30 23.83 -14.16 -2.17
N GLN A 31 22.57 -13.71 -2.10
CA GLN A 31 21.80 -13.34 -3.29
C GLN A 31 22.45 -12.17 -4.06
N LEU A 32 22.98 -11.18 -3.36
CA LEU A 32 23.63 -10.02 -3.95
C LEU A 32 24.96 -10.37 -4.61
N GLY A 33 25.87 -11.03 -3.87
CA GLY A 33 27.24 -11.22 -4.32
C GLY A 33 27.47 -12.48 -5.16
N VAL A 34 26.76 -13.58 -4.87
CA VAL A 34 26.92 -14.84 -5.62
C VAL A 34 25.98 -14.88 -6.83
N GLN A 35 24.69 -14.60 -6.63
CA GLN A 35 23.70 -14.66 -7.72
C GLN A 35 23.70 -13.38 -8.57
N LYS A 36 24.41 -12.33 -8.15
CA LYS A 36 24.50 -11.03 -8.84
C LYS A 36 23.14 -10.41 -9.15
N LYS A 37 22.18 -10.55 -8.24
CA LYS A 37 20.81 -10.03 -8.41
C LYS A 37 20.65 -8.69 -7.69
N PRO A 38 20.44 -7.58 -8.41
CA PRO A 38 20.09 -6.30 -7.80
C PRO A 38 18.87 -6.44 -6.90
N THR A 39 19.01 -6.03 -5.64
CA THR A 39 17.99 -6.27 -4.61
C THR A 39 17.79 -5.03 -3.77
N VAL A 40 16.51 -4.65 -3.63
CA VAL A 40 16.04 -3.64 -2.70
C VAL A 40 15.72 -4.30 -1.37
N PHE A 41 16.45 -3.94 -0.32
CA PHE A 41 16.10 -4.29 1.05
C PHE A 41 15.11 -3.24 1.59
N LEU A 42 13.82 -3.62 1.65
CA LEU A 42 12.77 -2.79 2.22
C LEU A 42 12.64 -3.07 3.72
N PHE A 43 12.83 -2.04 4.52
CA PHE A 43 12.73 -2.12 5.97
C PHE A 43 11.87 -0.99 6.53
N THR A 44 10.84 -1.35 7.30
CA THR A 44 9.79 -0.45 7.78
C THR A 44 9.90 -0.24 9.29
N ALA A 45 9.36 0.87 9.80
CA ALA A 45 9.34 1.13 11.25
C ALA A 45 8.67 0.01 12.07
N ALA A 46 7.69 -0.70 11.49
CA ALA A 46 7.01 -1.81 12.16
C ALA A 46 7.89 -3.06 12.31
N GLN A 47 8.96 -3.16 11.52
CA GLN A 47 9.91 -4.28 11.56
C GLN A 47 11.05 -4.08 12.58
N VAL A 48 11.11 -2.91 13.24
CA VAL A 48 12.09 -2.63 14.30
C VAL A 48 11.61 -3.24 15.62
N ALA A 49 11.85 -4.55 15.78
CA ALA A 49 11.56 -5.26 17.02
C ALA A 49 12.60 -4.97 18.12
N GLU A 50 13.88 -4.91 17.74
CA GLU A 50 15.02 -4.66 18.62
C GLU A 50 15.88 -3.54 18.01
N GLU A 51 16.43 -2.65 18.85
CA GLU A 51 17.26 -1.53 18.37
C GLU A 51 18.57 -2.01 17.72
N GLY A 52 19.06 -3.22 18.06
CA GLY A 52 20.23 -3.84 17.42
C GLY A 52 20.06 -4.08 15.90
N PHE A 53 18.81 -4.13 15.39
CA PHE A 53 18.58 -4.23 13.95
C PHE A 53 19.05 -2.96 13.23
N LEU A 54 18.86 -1.80 13.86
CA LEU A 54 19.29 -0.52 13.29
C LEU A 54 20.80 -0.36 13.36
N GLU A 55 21.48 -0.93 14.36
CA GLU A 55 22.93 -0.99 14.38
C GLU A 55 23.48 -1.80 13.20
N MET A 56 22.89 -2.96 12.92
CA MET A 56 23.28 -3.78 11.76
C MET A 56 23.00 -3.07 10.44
N ILE A 57 21.86 -2.40 10.29
CA ILE A 57 21.56 -1.58 9.11
C ILE A 57 22.54 -0.40 8.97
N ASN A 58 22.87 0.25 10.08
CA ASN A 58 23.86 1.32 10.09
C ASN A 58 25.22 0.81 9.60
N ASN A 59 25.65 -0.39 10.03
CA ASN A 59 26.87 -1.01 9.53
C ASN A 59 26.82 -1.31 8.02
N ILE A 60 25.67 -1.76 7.51
CA ILE A 60 25.46 -1.92 6.06
C ILE A 60 25.59 -0.58 5.33
N LEU A 61 24.98 0.48 5.84
CA LEU A 61 25.02 1.80 5.20
C LEU A 61 26.41 2.46 5.25
N MET A 62 27.16 2.24 6.34
CA MET A 62 28.46 2.88 6.56
C MET A 62 29.62 2.10 5.92
N ILE A 63 29.61 0.77 6.01
CA ILE A 63 30.73 -0.10 5.64
C ILE A 63 30.36 -1.04 4.47
N GLY A 64 29.08 -1.16 4.12
CA GLY A 64 28.60 -2.06 3.07
C GLY A 64 28.34 -3.50 3.52
N MET A 65 28.64 -3.85 4.78
CA MET A 65 28.47 -5.20 5.32
C MET A 65 28.34 -5.18 6.85
N ILE A 66 27.69 -6.21 7.41
CA ILE A 66 27.63 -6.43 8.86
C ILE A 66 28.93 -7.13 9.33
N PRO A 67 29.64 -6.60 10.34
CA PRO A 67 30.79 -7.27 10.93
C PRO A 67 30.45 -8.65 11.50
N ALA A 68 31.34 -9.62 11.30
CA ALA A 68 31.18 -11.01 11.78
C ALA A 68 29.86 -11.69 11.35
N LEU A 69 29.30 -11.30 10.20
CA LEU A 69 28.10 -11.93 9.63
C LEU A 69 28.34 -13.37 9.15
N PHE A 70 29.51 -13.60 8.56
CA PHE A 70 29.95 -14.90 8.03
C PHE A 70 31.10 -15.44 8.86
N ASN A 71 31.00 -16.70 9.26
CA ASN A 71 32.13 -17.42 9.86
C ASN A 71 33.16 -17.81 8.78
N ASP A 72 34.30 -18.38 9.16
CA ASP A 72 35.36 -18.68 8.19
C ASP A 72 34.97 -19.80 7.20
N GLU A 73 34.13 -20.74 7.62
CA GLU A 73 33.59 -21.79 6.75
C GLU A 73 32.65 -21.22 5.68
N ASP A 74 31.74 -20.32 6.07
CA ASP A 74 30.82 -19.60 5.19
C ASP A 74 31.61 -18.78 4.15
N LYS A 75 32.65 -18.08 4.60
CA LYS A 75 33.52 -17.28 3.72
C LYS A 75 34.22 -18.15 2.69
N ASP A 76 34.81 -19.27 3.10
CA ASP A 76 35.51 -20.17 2.18
C ASP A 76 34.55 -20.78 1.14
N ASN A 77 33.31 -21.08 1.53
CA ASN A 77 32.26 -21.52 0.61
C ASN A 77 31.89 -20.42 -0.41
N ILE A 78 31.62 -19.20 0.06
CA ILE A 78 31.29 -18.06 -0.81
C ILE A 78 32.44 -17.77 -1.78
N ILE A 79 33.68 -17.74 -1.29
CA ILE A 79 34.89 -17.55 -2.11
C ILE A 79 34.97 -18.62 -3.20
N GLY A 80 34.70 -19.89 -2.87
CA GLY A 80 34.65 -20.99 -3.82
C GLY A 80 33.65 -20.73 -4.96
N GLN A 81 32.45 -20.24 -4.62
CA GLN A 81 31.40 -19.94 -5.60
C GLN A 81 31.72 -18.73 -6.49
N VAL A 82 32.33 -17.67 -5.93
CA VAL A 82 32.61 -16.44 -6.69
C VAL A 82 33.95 -16.46 -7.43
N ARG A 83 34.89 -17.35 -7.09
CA ARG A 83 36.26 -17.35 -7.64
C ARG A 83 36.32 -17.33 -9.16
N ASN A 84 35.50 -18.14 -9.83
CA ASN A 84 35.48 -18.20 -11.29
C ASN A 84 34.95 -16.88 -11.90
N SER A 85 33.92 -16.30 -11.28
CA SER A 85 33.39 -14.98 -11.67
C SER A 85 34.39 -13.86 -11.42
N ALA A 86 35.08 -13.87 -10.28
CA ALA A 86 36.08 -12.89 -9.92
C ALA A 86 37.25 -12.90 -10.92
N LYS A 87 37.75 -14.10 -11.27
CA LYS A 87 38.81 -14.26 -12.27
C LYS A 87 38.38 -13.77 -13.66
N ALA A 88 37.13 -14.03 -14.07
CA ALA A 88 36.60 -13.57 -15.35
C ALA A 88 36.50 -12.03 -15.43
N GLU A 89 36.28 -11.36 -14.28
CA GLU A 89 36.22 -9.90 -14.16
C GLU A 89 37.59 -9.28 -13.83
N GLY A 90 38.69 -10.04 -13.90
CA GLY A 90 40.06 -9.53 -13.74
C GLY A 90 40.57 -9.40 -12.30
N TYR A 91 39.83 -9.92 -11.31
CA TYR A 91 40.30 -9.95 -9.93
C TYR A 91 41.33 -11.07 -9.70
N GLY A 92 42.20 -10.90 -8.70
CA GLY A 92 43.17 -11.91 -8.29
C GLY A 92 42.52 -13.17 -7.69
N ILE A 93 43.28 -14.27 -7.67
CA ILE A 93 42.82 -15.61 -7.24
C ILE A 93 42.99 -15.81 -5.71
N THR A 94 43.63 -14.86 -5.02
CA THR A 94 43.81 -14.91 -3.56
C THR A 94 42.45 -14.86 -2.85
N LYS A 95 42.37 -15.48 -1.65
CA LYS A 95 41.13 -15.48 -0.84
C LYS A 95 40.65 -14.05 -0.58
N GLU A 96 41.57 -13.15 -0.24
CA GLU A 96 41.29 -11.74 -0.01
C GLU A 96 40.75 -11.02 -1.25
N SER A 97 41.36 -11.24 -2.43
CA SER A 97 40.88 -10.62 -3.67
C SER A 97 39.48 -11.13 -4.06
N CYS A 98 39.20 -12.41 -3.86
CA CYS A 98 37.85 -12.97 -4.09
C CYS A 98 36.82 -12.44 -3.09
N TRP A 99 37.22 -12.25 -1.82
CA TRP A 99 36.35 -11.66 -0.80
C TRP A 99 36.03 -10.21 -1.11
N ASN A 100 37.03 -9.41 -1.48
CA ASN A 100 36.83 -8.02 -1.91
C ASN A 100 35.92 -7.92 -3.13
N TYR A 101 36.08 -8.83 -4.11
CA TYR A 101 35.16 -8.94 -5.24
C TYR A 101 33.71 -9.17 -4.77
N PHE A 102 33.49 -10.13 -3.86
CA PHE A 102 32.17 -10.40 -3.30
C PHE A 102 31.58 -9.18 -2.59
N THR A 103 32.36 -8.52 -1.71
CA THR A 103 31.89 -7.33 -0.99
C THR A 103 31.53 -6.19 -1.93
N ASN A 104 32.35 -5.92 -2.94
CA ASN A 104 32.06 -4.89 -3.96
C ASN A 104 30.76 -5.21 -4.70
N LYS A 105 30.57 -6.46 -5.15
CA LYS A 105 29.32 -6.87 -5.81
C LYS A 105 28.11 -6.79 -4.90
N CYS A 106 28.28 -7.00 -3.60
CA CYS A 106 27.20 -6.81 -2.64
C CYS A 106 26.79 -5.34 -2.54
N VAL A 107 27.75 -4.43 -2.43
CA VAL A 107 27.49 -2.98 -2.36
C VAL A 107 26.88 -2.46 -3.66
N ASP A 108 27.39 -2.89 -4.82
CA ASP A 108 26.87 -2.46 -6.13
C ASP A 108 25.42 -2.88 -6.37
N ASN A 109 25.00 -4.01 -5.83
CA ASN A 109 23.68 -4.60 -6.07
C ASN A 109 22.65 -4.32 -4.96
N LEU A 110 23.06 -3.72 -3.83
CA LEU A 110 22.19 -3.52 -2.68
C LEU A 110 21.63 -2.09 -2.64
N HIS A 111 20.31 -1.99 -2.60
CA HIS A 111 19.61 -0.74 -2.33
C HIS A 111 18.81 -0.86 -1.04
N VAL A 112 19.20 -0.12 0.00
CA VAL A 112 18.48 -0.12 1.28
C VAL A 112 17.41 0.98 1.24
N VAL A 113 16.15 0.59 1.44
CA VAL A 113 15.00 1.51 1.50
C VAL A 113 14.38 1.44 2.89
N LEU A 114 14.45 2.56 3.60
CA LEU A 114 13.93 2.68 4.96
C LEU A 114 12.64 3.49 4.96
N SER A 115 11.55 2.90 5.44
CA SER A 115 10.25 3.56 5.58
C SER A 115 9.95 3.83 7.05
N MET A 116 10.28 5.03 7.51
CA MET A 116 10.09 5.47 8.90
C MET A 116 9.06 6.59 9.00
N SER A 117 8.33 6.63 10.11
CA SER A 117 7.39 7.72 10.39
C SER A 117 8.12 8.89 11.08
N PRO A 118 7.95 10.15 10.62
CA PRO A 118 8.52 11.32 11.28
C PRO A 118 7.74 11.71 12.55
N THR A 119 6.69 10.98 12.91
CA THR A 119 5.84 11.29 14.06
C THR A 119 6.55 11.00 15.37
N GLY A 120 6.68 12.02 16.22
CA GLY A 120 7.30 11.91 17.54
C GLY A 120 8.82 11.97 17.48
N ASP A 121 9.48 11.69 18.61
CA ASP A 121 10.94 11.85 18.72
C ASP A 121 11.74 10.59 18.34
N ILE A 122 11.07 9.46 18.11
CA ILE A 122 11.72 8.16 17.89
C ILE A 122 12.66 8.20 16.67
N LEU A 123 12.18 8.71 15.54
CA LEU A 123 13.01 8.82 14.33
C LEU A 123 14.23 9.72 14.58
N ARG A 124 14.01 10.87 15.24
CA ARG A 124 15.08 11.81 15.58
C ARG A 124 16.14 11.16 16.47
N ILE A 125 15.72 10.40 17.49
CA ILE A 125 16.62 9.67 18.39
C ILE A 125 17.42 8.64 17.60
N ARG A 126 16.77 7.83 16.77
CA ARG A 126 17.43 6.83 15.93
C ARG A 126 18.44 7.43 14.96
N CYS A 127 18.11 8.53 14.30
CA CYS A 127 19.04 9.23 13.42
C CYS A 127 20.28 9.78 14.15
N ARG A 128 20.15 10.12 15.45
CA ARG A 128 21.29 10.54 16.28
C ARG A 128 22.15 9.37 16.73
N SER A 129 21.54 8.24 17.06
CA SER A 129 22.26 7.01 17.46
C SER A 129 22.92 6.32 16.27
N PHE A 130 22.31 6.39 15.08
CA PHE A 130 22.71 5.68 13.89
C PHE A 130 22.91 6.66 12.71
N PRO A 131 24.08 7.32 12.62
CA PRO A 131 24.31 8.40 11.66
C PRO A 131 24.28 7.95 10.19
N GLY A 132 24.55 6.67 9.90
CA GLY A 132 24.47 6.11 8.54
C GLY A 132 23.06 6.21 7.94
N LEU A 133 22.02 6.26 8.78
CA LEU A 133 20.64 6.47 8.34
C LEU A 133 20.44 7.82 7.65
N VAL A 134 21.24 8.84 7.97
CA VAL A 134 21.11 10.20 7.42
C VAL A 134 22.25 10.51 6.45
N ASN A 135 23.48 10.08 6.77
CA ASN A 135 24.66 10.46 6.00
C ASN A 135 24.81 9.68 4.69
N ASN A 136 24.30 8.44 4.63
CA ASN A 136 24.51 7.51 3.53
C ASN A 136 23.20 7.14 2.82
N THR A 137 22.13 7.89 3.08
CA THR A 137 20.82 7.70 2.42
C THR A 137 20.34 8.99 1.78
N CYS A 138 19.50 8.86 0.76
CA CYS A 138 18.75 9.99 0.23
C CYS A 138 17.41 10.07 0.98
N ILE A 139 17.12 11.24 1.56
CA ILE A 139 15.87 11.47 2.28
C ILE A 139 14.81 11.92 1.29
N ASP A 140 13.76 11.11 1.14
CA ASP A 140 12.55 11.44 0.39
C ASP A 140 11.38 11.70 1.35
N TRP A 141 10.79 12.89 1.25
CA TRP A 141 9.72 13.33 2.14
C TRP A 141 8.36 13.06 1.52
N MET A 142 7.62 12.15 2.13
CA MET A 142 6.23 11.87 1.77
C MET A 142 5.29 12.89 2.42
N PHE A 143 4.96 13.94 1.68
CA PHE A 143 4.02 14.97 2.15
C PHE A 143 2.56 14.53 1.99
N PRO A 144 1.64 15.13 2.77
CA PRO A 144 0.22 15.02 2.50
C PRO A 144 -0.09 15.40 1.05
N TRP A 145 -1.04 14.70 0.43
CA TRP A 145 -1.42 15.00 -0.94
C TRP A 145 -1.99 16.41 -1.05
N PRO A 146 -1.47 17.23 -1.97
CA PRO A 146 -2.00 18.57 -2.18
C PRO A 146 -3.36 18.50 -2.88
N PRO A 147 -4.18 19.57 -2.84
CA PRO A 147 -5.55 19.56 -3.38
C PRO A 147 -5.65 19.08 -4.83
N GLN A 148 -4.69 19.45 -5.68
CA GLN A 148 -4.63 19.00 -7.07
C GLN A 148 -4.42 17.48 -7.22
N ALA A 149 -3.65 16.86 -6.32
CA ALA A 149 -3.44 15.42 -6.34
C ALA A 149 -4.69 14.69 -5.84
N LEU A 150 -5.34 15.20 -4.78
CA LEU A 150 -6.62 14.70 -4.31
C LEU A 150 -7.67 14.75 -5.43
N TYR A 151 -7.77 15.90 -6.11
CA TYR A 151 -8.68 16.09 -7.25
C TYR A 151 -8.40 15.10 -8.38
N ALA A 152 -7.13 14.92 -8.77
CA ALA A 152 -6.75 14.00 -9.85
C ALA A 152 -7.09 12.54 -9.51
N VAL A 153 -6.85 12.12 -8.26
CA VAL A 153 -7.19 10.78 -7.79
C VAL A 153 -8.70 10.59 -7.76
N ALA A 154 -9.46 11.47 -7.12
CA ALA A 154 -10.91 11.37 -7.08
C ALA A 154 -11.54 11.40 -8.47
N SER A 155 -11.06 12.27 -9.36
CA SER A 155 -11.50 12.31 -10.76
C SER A 155 -11.28 10.96 -11.45
N ARG A 156 -10.12 10.33 -11.24
CA ARG A 156 -9.83 9.03 -11.86
C ARG A 156 -10.74 7.93 -11.35
N PHE A 157 -11.01 7.89 -10.04
CA PHE A 157 -11.88 6.87 -9.44
C PHE A 157 -13.36 7.06 -9.81
N LEU A 158 -13.82 8.30 -9.96
CA LEU A 158 -15.24 8.61 -10.19
C LEU A 158 -15.62 8.67 -11.68
N LYS A 159 -14.66 8.85 -12.59
CA LYS A 159 -14.92 9.02 -14.03
C LYS A 159 -15.64 7.83 -14.68
N ASP A 160 -15.26 6.62 -14.32
CA ASP A 160 -15.74 5.40 -14.98
C ASP A 160 -16.97 4.80 -14.27
N VAL A 161 -17.73 5.61 -13.51
CA VAL A 161 -18.89 5.17 -12.71
C VAL A 161 -20.20 5.53 -13.42
N PRO A 162 -20.93 4.56 -14.01
CA PRO A 162 -22.11 4.84 -14.84
C PRO A 162 -23.26 5.55 -14.11
N LYS A 163 -23.31 5.40 -12.78
CA LYS A 163 -24.36 5.96 -11.91
C LYS A 163 -24.15 7.46 -11.64
N ILE A 164 -22.99 8.02 -12.00
CA ILE A 164 -22.66 9.43 -11.78
C ILE A 164 -22.78 10.17 -13.11
N PRO A 165 -23.71 11.13 -13.26
CA PRO A 165 -23.81 11.93 -14.48
C PRO A 165 -22.54 12.77 -14.69
N GLU A 166 -22.00 12.78 -15.91
CA GLU A 166 -20.77 13.51 -16.25
C GLU A 166 -20.85 15.00 -15.92
N GLN A 167 -22.03 15.61 -16.06
CA GLN A 167 -22.28 17.03 -15.76
C GLN A 167 -22.04 17.40 -14.28
N PHE A 168 -22.18 16.44 -13.36
CA PHE A 168 -22.00 16.66 -11.91
C PHE A 168 -20.66 16.12 -11.41
N LEU A 169 -19.87 15.48 -12.27
CA LEU A 169 -18.64 14.81 -11.87
C LEU A 169 -17.65 15.79 -11.23
N SER A 170 -17.44 16.97 -11.82
CA SER A 170 -16.53 17.99 -11.29
C SER A 170 -16.93 18.45 -9.89
N GLN A 171 -18.22 18.76 -9.70
CA GLN A 171 -18.76 19.21 -8.42
C GLN A 171 -18.64 18.13 -7.33
N ILE A 172 -18.89 16.87 -7.69
CA ILE A 172 -18.73 15.74 -6.75
C ILE A 172 -17.26 15.57 -6.37
N VAL A 173 -16.35 15.63 -7.33
CA VAL A 173 -14.90 15.55 -7.07
C VAL A 173 -14.45 16.69 -6.14
N GLU A 174 -14.85 17.92 -6.41
CA GLU A 174 -14.55 19.08 -5.55
C GLU A 174 -15.06 18.86 -4.13
N HIS A 175 -16.29 18.37 -3.97
CA HIS A 175 -16.85 18.06 -2.67
C HIS A 175 -16.06 16.97 -1.92
N VAL A 176 -15.65 15.90 -2.62
CA VAL A 176 -14.83 14.82 -2.05
C VAL A 176 -13.49 15.34 -1.54
N VAL A 177 -12.84 16.25 -2.29
CA VAL A 177 -11.60 16.92 -1.87
C VAL A 177 -11.84 17.81 -0.65
N GLU A 178 -12.92 18.60 -0.65
CA GLU A 178 -13.26 19.50 0.45
C GLU A 178 -13.52 18.73 1.76
N VAL A 179 -14.31 17.65 1.69
CA VAL A 179 -14.58 16.78 2.84
C VAL A 179 -13.27 16.26 3.44
N HIS A 180 -12.35 15.73 2.63
CA HIS A 180 -11.07 15.23 3.13
C HIS A 180 -10.22 16.34 3.77
N THR A 181 -10.20 17.53 3.15
CA THR A 181 -9.44 18.69 3.64
C THR A 181 -10.00 19.18 4.98
N SER A 182 -11.32 19.22 5.12
CA SER A 182 -12.00 19.61 6.37
C SER A 182 -11.64 18.68 7.53
N VAL A 183 -11.54 17.35 7.29
CA VAL A 183 -11.12 16.37 8.31
C VAL A 183 -9.70 16.67 8.81
N GLY A 184 -8.81 17.12 7.92
CA GLY A 184 -7.47 17.58 8.31
C GLY A 184 -7.50 18.74 9.30
N ASN A 185 -8.45 19.67 9.16
CA ASN A 185 -8.64 20.76 10.12
C ASN A 185 -9.23 20.25 11.45
N TYR A 186 -10.24 19.37 11.38
CA TYR A 186 -10.83 18.76 12.58
C TYR A 186 -9.83 17.91 13.36
N THR A 187 -8.87 17.25 12.71
CA THR A 187 -7.76 16.55 13.37
C THR A 187 -6.93 17.48 14.26
N LYS A 188 -6.66 18.71 13.82
CA LYS A 188 -5.93 19.71 14.62
C LYS A 188 -6.76 20.14 15.83
N ASP A 189 -8.05 20.44 15.62
CA ASP A 189 -8.97 20.83 16.68
C ASP A 189 -9.14 19.73 17.73
N PHE A 190 -9.25 18.48 17.28
CA PHE A 190 -9.37 17.30 18.13
C PHE A 190 -8.16 17.17 19.06
N LEU A 191 -6.95 17.38 18.54
CA LEU A 191 -5.74 17.39 19.36
C LEU A 191 -5.75 18.52 20.40
N ILE A 192 -6.17 19.73 20.02
CA ILE A 192 -6.20 20.88 20.93
C ILE A 192 -7.21 20.64 22.06
N LYS A 193 -8.43 20.21 21.72
CA LYS A 193 -9.56 20.08 22.65
C LYS A 193 -9.45 18.86 23.54
N LEU A 194 -9.08 17.71 22.97
CA LEU A 194 -9.13 16.42 23.67
C LEU A 194 -7.75 15.84 23.99
N ARG A 195 -6.66 16.49 23.56
CA ARG A 195 -5.27 16.03 23.76
C ARG A 195 -5.01 14.62 23.23
N ARG A 196 -5.83 14.15 22.29
CA ARG A 196 -5.69 12.85 21.62
C ARG A 196 -5.27 13.07 20.18
N LYS A 197 -4.33 12.26 19.70
CA LYS A 197 -3.86 12.30 18.32
C LYS A 197 -4.70 11.37 17.45
N ASN A 198 -5.19 11.86 16.32
CA ASN A 198 -5.67 11.05 15.20
C ASN A 198 -4.84 11.41 13.97
N TYR A 199 -4.70 10.48 13.03
CA TYR A 199 -3.87 10.65 11.85
C TYR A 199 -4.71 10.49 10.60
N LEU A 200 -4.63 11.47 9.70
CA LEU A 200 -5.20 11.40 8.38
C LEU A 200 -4.12 10.91 7.40
N THR A 201 -4.46 9.97 6.53
CA THR A 201 -3.52 9.38 5.58
C THR A 201 -4.19 9.30 4.21
N PRO A 202 -3.42 9.28 3.10
CA PRO A 202 -3.99 9.07 1.77
C PRO A 202 -4.82 7.78 1.66
N LYS A 203 -4.49 6.75 2.45
CA LYS A 203 -5.31 5.54 2.54
C LYS A 203 -6.73 5.82 3.01
N HIS A 204 -6.92 6.65 4.04
CA HIS A 204 -8.26 7.06 4.49
C HIS A 204 -9.05 7.78 3.37
N TYR A 205 -8.38 8.52 2.49
CA TYR A 205 -9.01 9.15 1.34
C TYR A 205 -9.49 8.13 0.30
N LEU A 206 -8.65 7.16 -0.03
CA LEU A 206 -8.99 6.08 -0.96
C LEU A 206 -10.14 5.23 -0.39
N ASP A 207 -10.05 4.84 0.88
CA ASP A 207 -11.09 4.09 1.57
C ASP A 207 -12.42 4.86 1.58
N PHE A 208 -12.40 6.18 1.80
CA PHE A 208 -13.57 7.04 1.71
C PHE A 208 -14.24 6.96 0.33
N ILE A 209 -13.48 7.10 -0.75
CA ILE A 209 -14.00 7.02 -2.12
C ILE A 209 -14.57 5.62 -2.39
N THR A 210 -13.86 4.56 -1.99
CA THR A 210 -14.34 3.19 -2.17
C THR A 210 -15.64 2.93 -1.41
N ILE A 211 -15.74 3.39 -0.16
CA ILE A 211 -16.97 3.28 0.64
C ILE A 211 -18.11 4.04 -0.02
N TYR A 212 -17.86 5.24 -0.52
CA TYR A 212 -18.86 6.02 -1.24
C TYR A 212 -19.41 5.26 -2.46
N LEU A 213 -18.53 4.67 -3.28
CA LEU A 213 -18.93 3.91 -4.46
C LEU A 213 -19.75 2.67 -4.11
N ASN A 214 -19.34 1.93 -3.08
CA ASN A 214 -20.09 0.76 -2.60
C ASN A 214 -21.48 1.16 -2.09
N LEU A 215 -21.56 2.26 -1.33
CA LEU A 215 -22.82 2.77 -0.81
C LEU A 215 -23.74 3.25 -1.93
N LEU A 216 -23.20 3.93 -2.94
CA LEU A 216 -23.94 4.37 -4.12
C LEU A 216 -24.57 3.17 -4.84
N GLU A 217 -23.81 2.09 -5.02
CA GLU A 217 -24.31 0.87 -5.62
C GLU A 217 -25.41 0.20 -4.79
N GLU A 218 -25.18 0.03 -3.48
CA GLU A 218 -26.17 -0.55 -2.57
C GLU A 218 -27.49 0.23 -2.61
N LYS A 219 -27.43 1.56 -2.48
CA LYS A 219 -28.63 2.41 -2.45
C LYS A 219 -29.32 2.46 -3.81
N ASN A 220 -28.57 2.49 -4.90
CA ASN A 220 -29.16 2.41 -6.23
C ASN A 220 -29.92 1.11 -6.44
N ASN A 221 -29.33 -0.03 -6.08
CA ASN A 221 -29.99 -1.34 -6.20
C ASN A 221 -31.22 -1.45 -5.29
N PHE A 222 -31.15 -0.89 -4.08
CA PHE A 222 -32.29 -0.82 -3.18
C PHE A 222 -33.45 0.00 -3.78
N ILE A 223 -33.17 1.17 -4.35
CA ILE A 223 -34.18 2.03 -4.98
C ILE A 223 -34.77 1.34 -6.22
N LEU A 224 -33.93 0.78 -7.09
CA LEU A 224 -34.39 0.04 -8.28
C LEU A 224 -35.32 -1.12 -7.91
N ALA A 225 -34.99 -1.88 -6.86
CA ALA A 225 -35.86 -2.95 -6.37
C ALA A 225 -37.23 -2.43 -5.92
N GLN A 226 -37.27 -1.26 -5.27
CA GLN A 226 -38.52 -0.61 -4.89
C GLN A 226 -39.31 -0.10 -6.10
N CYS A 227 -38.65 0.51 -7.08
CA CYS A 227 -39.26 0.94 -8.33
C CYS A 227 -39.90 -0.23 -9.07
N ASN A 228 -39.16 -1.33 -9.28
CA ASN A 228 -39.66 -2.52 -9.96
C ASN A 228 -40.86 -3.14 -9.22
N ARG A 229 -40.86 -3.11 -7.88
CA ARG A 229 -41.99 -3.58 -7.08
C ARG A 229 -43.23 -2.71 -7.28
N LEU A 230 -43.06 -1.38 -7.30
CA LEU A 230 -44.15 -0.44 -7.54
C LEU A 230 -44.70 -0.56 -8.96
N GLU A 231 -43.82 -0.69 -9.95
CA GLU A 231 -44.18 -0.92 -11.34
C GLU A 231 -45.02 -2.20 -11.48
N GLY A 232 -44.57 -3.32 -10.90
CA GLY A 232 -45.35 -4.56 -10.88
C GLY A 232 -46.70 -4.42 -10.17
N GLY A 233 -46.79 -3.58 -9.13
CA GLY A 233 -48.06 -3.24 -8.48
C GLY A 233 -48.99 -2.43 -9.40
N MET A 234 -48.44 -1.46 -10.12
CA MET A 234 -49.18 -0.63 -11.06
C MET A 234 -49.74 -1.44 -12.23
N THR A 235 -48.95 -2.38 -12.77
CA THR A 235 -49.39 -3.30 -13.83
C THR A 235 -50.57 -4.15 -13.36
N LYS A 236 -50.52 -4.68 -12.14
CA LYS A 236 -51.65 -5.46 -11.56
C LYS A 236 -52.91 -4.62 -11.38
N ILE A 237 -52.77 -3.35 -10.98
CA ILE A 237 -53.92 -2.44 -10.84
C ILE A 237 -54.54 -2.16 -12.22
N ALA A 238 -53.70 -1.94 -13.24
CA ALA A 238 -54.15 -1.75 -14.61
C ALA A 238 -54.89 -2.99 -15.14
N GLU A 239 -54.34 -4.19 -14.93
CA GLU A 239 -54.98 -5.46 -15.28
C GLU A 239 -56.33 -5.65 -14.57
N ALA A 240 -56.40 -5.34 -13.28
CA ALA A 240 -57.63 -5.43 -12.50
C ALA A 240 -58.71 -4.44 -13.02
N SER A 241 -58.33 -3.23 -13.43
CA SER A 241 -59.24 -2.25 -14.01
C SER A 241 -59.86 -2.78 -15.30
N VAL A 242 -59.04 -3.34 -16.20
CA VAL A 242 -59.51 -3.93 -17.46
C VAL A 242 -60.47 -5.09 -17.18
N GLN A 243 -60.14 -5.98 -16.24
CA GLN A 243 -61.03 -7.08 -15.86
C GLN A 243 -62.37 -6.60 -15.28
N LEU A 244 -62.36 -5.52 -14.50
CA LEU A 244 -63.56 -4.94 -13.89
C LEU A 244 -64.48 -4.34 -14.97
N ASP A 245 -63.91 -3.67 -15.97
CA ASP A 245 -64.65 -3.15 -17.12
C ASP A 245 -65.29 -4.28 -17.95
N GLU A 246 -64.56 -5.36 -18.20
CA GLU A 246 -65.10 -6.56 -18.89
C GLU A 246 -66.24 -7.22 -18.11
N LEU A 247 -66.10 -7.33 -16.78
CA LEU A 247 -67.13 -7.90 -15.90
C LEU A 247 -68.39 -7.04 -15.87
N ASN A 248 -68.24 -5.72 -15.77
CA ASN A 248 -69.37 -4.78 -15.82
C ASN A 248 -70.10 -4.85 -17.16
N ALA A 249 -69.39 -4.97 -18.28
CA ALA A 249 -69.99 -5.15 -19.60
C ALA A 249 -70.81 -6.46 -19.68
N LYS A 250 -70.26 -7.58 -19.20
CA LYS A 250 -70.98 -8.87 -19.14
C LYS A 250 -72.20 -8.80 -18.24
N LEU A 251 -72.10 -8.15 -17.08
CA LEU A 251 -73.20 -7.98 -16.13
C LEU A 251 -74.34 -7.15 -16.73
N ALA A 252 -74.02 -6.09 -17.48
CA ALA A 252 -75.02 -5.26 -18.16
C ALA A 252 -75.83 -6.09 -19.18
N ILE A 253 -75.17 -6.95 -19.96
CA ILE A 253 -75.85 -7.86 -20.90
C ILE A 253 -76.77 -8.83 -20.14
N GLN A 254 -76.27 -9.45 -19.06
CA GLN A 254 -77.06 -10.40 -18.28
C GLN A 254 -78.29 -9.77 -17.62
N LYS A 255 -78.20 -8.52 -17.15
CA LYS A 255 -79.36 -7.81 -16.58
C LYS A 255 -80.50 -7.60 -17.58
N VAL A 256 -80.20 -7.44 -18.88
CA VAL A 256 -81.21 -7.31 -19.94
C VAL A 256 -81.86 -8.65 -20.27
N VAL A 257 -81.14 -9.76 -20.13
CA VAL A 257 -81.67 -11.12 -20.40
C VAL A 257 -82.57 -11.64 -19.28
N VAL A 258 -82.40 -11.13 -18.05
CA VAL A 258 -83.16 -11.55 -16.86
C VAL A 258 -84.39 -10.67 -16.60
N ALA A 259 -84.52 -9.54 -17.31
CA ALA A 259 -85.68 -8.64 -17.26
C ALA A 259 -86.71 -8.99 -18.35
#